data_AF-A0ABD1CM45-F1
#
_entry.id   AF-A0ABD1CM45-F1
#
_cell.length_a   1.000
_cell.length_b   1.000
_cell.length_c   1.000
_cell.angle_alpha   90.00
_cell.angle_beta   90.00
_cell.angle_gamma   90.00
#
_symmetry.space_group_name_H-M   'P 1'
#
loop_
_entity.id
_entity.type
_entity.pdbx_description
1 polymer ?
#
loop_
_entity_poly.entity_id
_entity_poly.type
_entity_poly.pdbx_seq_one_letter_code
_entity_poly.pdbx_strand_id
1 'polypeptide(L)'
;MFKSYRERLRLKSDRAAEQDESYGQTISVLWSFAITAAVIGLYFLVYLNWVTLPTALTTSDQAGNPGRFIAQVAKENLVTLTSNGPRVGGGQTNEVFTVNFLRSTIENIIAEANPAHKFELEVQQQRGSMLFDYISYPMTSAYQGVQNVLAEDYSWQRDRSHSTT
;
A
#
# COMPACT_ATOMS: atom_id res chain seq x y z
N MET A 1 -62.60 9.92 -26.56
CA MET A 1 -62.07 10.84 -27.60
C MET A 1 -60.59 10.50 -27.81
N PHE A 2 -60.20 9.89 -28.92
CA PHE A 2 -58.81 9.47 -29.18
C PHE A 2 -58.04 10.62 -29.82
N LYS A 3 -56.92 11.04 -29.21
CA LYS A 3 -56.01 12.02 -29.80
C LYS A 3 -55.43 11.49 -31.12
N SER A 4 -55.49 12.32 -32.16
CA SER A 4 -54.95 12.07 -33.50
C SER A 4 -53.46 11.72 -33.44
N TYR A 5 -52.97 10.91 -34.37
CA TYR A 5 -51.57 10.49 -34.44
C TYR A 5 -50.60 11.69 -34.51
N ARG A 6 -50.98 12.74 -35.26
CA ARG A 6 -50.22 14.00 -35.33
C ARG A 6 -50.13 14.72 -33.99
N GLU A 7 -51.19 14.67 -33.20
CA GLU A 7 -51.26 15.24 -31.85
C GLU A 7 -50.28 14.54 -30.90
N ARG A 8 -50.17 13.21 -30.99
CA ARG A 8 -49.26 12.43 -30.15
C ARG A 8 -47.80 12.70 -30.48
N LEU A 9 -47.49 12.88 -31.77
CA LEU A 9 -46.14 13.25 -32.21
C LEU A 9 -45.77 14.65 -31.72
N ARG A 10 -46.70 15.60 -31.80
CA ARG A 10 -46.52 16.95 -31.26
C ARG A 10 -46.28 16.93 -29.76
N LEU A 11 -47.12 16.24 -28.99
CA LEU A 11 -46.95 16.09 -27.54
C LEU A 11 -45.66 15.34 -27.14
N LYS A 12 -45.14 14.47 -28.01
CA LYS A 12 -43.85 13.79 -27.78
C LYS A 12 -42.68 14.73 -28.06
N SER A 13 -42.79 15.55 -29.11
CA SER A 13 -41.81 16.59 -29.45
C SER A 13 -41.75 17.67 -28.37
N ASP A 14 -42.91 18.16 -27.94
CA ASP A 14 -43.01 19.22 -26.92
C ASP A 14 -42.45 18.72 -25.58
N ARG A 15 -42.76 17.48 -25.18
CA ARG A 15 -42.16 16.87 -23.98
C ARG A 15 -40.66 16.62 -24.10
N ALA A 16 -40.16 16.28 -25.28
CA ALA A 16 -38.73 16.12 -25.49
C ALA A 16 -37.99 17.46 -25.40
N ALA A 17 -38.58 18.54 -25.93
CA ALA A 17 -38.03 19.90 -25.83
C ALA A 17 -38.07 20.45 -24.39
N GLU A 18 -39.17 20.24 -23.66
CA GLU A 18 -39.30 20.63 -22.26
C GLU A 18 -38.34 19.84 -21.35
N GLN A 19 -38.12 18.56 -21.67
CA GLN A 19 -37.11 17.74 -21.00
C GLN A 19 -35.69 18.24 -21.31
N ASP A 20 -35.37 18.57 -22.56
CA ASP A 20 -34.05 19.09 -22.97
C ASP A 20 -33.74 20.47 -22.33
N GLU A 21 -34.74 21.36 -22.25
CA GLU A 21 -34.63 22.62 -21.49
C GLU A 21 -34.42 22.38 -19.98
N SER A 22 -35.09 21.38 -19.40
CA SER A 22 -34.91 21.01 -17.99
C SER A 22 -33.55 20.35 -17.70
N TYR A 23 -32.92 19.71 -18.69
CA TYR A 23 -31.58 19.13 -18.57
C TYR A 23 -30.45 20.16 -18.73
N GLY A 24 -30.77 21.39 -19.14
CA GLY A 24 -29.87 22.54 -19.12
C GLY A 24 -29.62 23.10 -17.71
N GLN A 25 -29.57 22.26 -16.67
CA GLN A 25 -29.19 22.69 -15.32
C GLN A 25 -27.71 23.10 -15.31
N THR A 26 -27.47 24.37 -15.60
CA THR A 26 -26.19 25.02 -15.33
C THR A 26 -25.97 24.94 -13.83
N ILE A 27 -24.90 24.26 -13.41
CA ILE A 27 -24.42 24.35 -12.03
C ILE A 27 -24.34 25.83 -11.68
N SER A 28 -25.03 26.25 -10.61
CA SER A 28 -25.00 27.66 -10.19
C SER A 28 -23.54 28.10 -10.08
N VAL A 29 -23.23 29.27 -10.62
CA VAL A 29 -21.87 29.84 -10.58
C VAL A 29 -21.31 29.85 -9.15
N LEU A 30 -22.17 30.02 -8.14
CA LEU A 30 -21.82 29.92 -6.72
C LEU A 30 -21.33 28.52 -6.31
N TRP A 31 -21.97 27.46 -6.80
CA TRP A 31 -21.53 26.08 -6.56
C TRP A 31 -20.19 25.79 -7.25
N SER A 32 -19.95 26.35 -8.43
CA SER A 32 -18.65 26.27 -9.09
C SER A 32 -17.55 26.90 -8.22
N PHE A 33 -17.77 28.11 -7.70
CA PHE A 33 -16.83 28.75 -6.78
C PHE A 33 -16.62 27.95 -5.49
N ALA A 34 -17.69 27.40 -4.91
CA ALA A 34 -17.61 26.61 -3.69
C ALA A 34 -16.77 25.32 -3.90
N ILE A 35 -16.99 24.61 -5.00
CA ILE A 35 -16.22 23.41 -5.36
C ILE A 35 -14.75 23.78 -5.60
N THR A 36 -14.48 24.85 -6.35
CA THR A 36 -13.11 25.31 -6.59
C THR A 36 -12.41 25.68 -5.28
N ALA A 37 -13.08 26.40 -4.38
CA ALA A 37 -12.54 26.73 -3.07
C ALA A 37 -12.26 25.48 -2.22
N ALA A 38 -13.15 24.48 -2.27
CA ALA A 38 -12.96 23.21 -1.58
C ALA A 38 -11.74 22.43 -2.10
N VAL A 39 -11.55 22.36 -3.42
CA VAL A 39 -10.38 21.72 -4.05
C VAL A 39 -9.08 22.43 -3.67
N ILE A 40 -9.08 23.77 -3.70
CA ILE A 40 -7.93 24.57 -3.27
C ILE A 40 -7.63 24.33 -1.78
N GLY A 41 -8.66 24.34 -0.93
CA GLY A 41 -8.53 24.05 0.49
C GLY A 41 -7.93 22.66 0.75
N LEU A 42 -8.42 21.63 0.04
CA LEU A 42 -7.88 20.29 0.12
C LEU A 42 -6.42 20.22 -0.33
N TYR A 43 -6.06 20.91 -1.43
CA TYR A 43 -4.68 21.01 -1.88
C TYR A 43 -3.78 21.63 -0.80
N PHE A 44 -4.20 22.72 -0.16
CA PHE A 44 -3.43 23.32 0.94
C PHE A 44 -3.28 22.39 2.13
N LEU A 45 -4.31 21.63 2.50
CA LEU A 45 -4.21 20.64 3.57
C LEU A 45 -3.18 19.55 3.25
N VAL A 46 -3.21 19.02 2.02
CA VAL A 46 -2.23 18.03 1.54
C VAL A 46 -0.82 18.64 1.51
N TYR A 47 -0.68 19.87 1.04
CA TYR A 47 0.60 20.56 0.98
C TYR A 47 1.19 20.81 2.37
N LEU A 48 0.38 21.29 3.32
CA LEU A 48 0.81 21.50 4.71
C LEU A 48 1.26 20.18 5.34
N ASN A 49 0.53 19.09 5.09
CA ASN A 49 0.96 17.76 5.54
C ASN A 49 2.30 17.37 4.91
N TRP A 50 2.48 17.57 3.62
CA TRP A 50 3.73 17.25 2.91
C TRP A 50 4.94 18.03 3.42
N VAL A 51 4.79 19.33 3.70
CA VAL A 51 5.89 20.17 4.22
C VAL A 51 6.30 19.77 5.64
N THR A 52 5.41 19.13 6.41
CA THR A 52 5.75 18.63 7.76
C THR A 52 6.46 17.26 7.75
N LEU A 53 6.61 16.62 6.59
CA LEU A 53 7.29 15.33 6.52
C LEU A 53 8.81 15.47 6.77
N PRO A 54 9.43 14.51 7.48
CA PRO A 54 10.87 14.50 7.68
C PRO A 54 11.64 14.47 6.36
N THR A 55 12.77 15.17 6.31
CA THR A 55 13.66 15.15 5.14
C THR A 55 14.22 13.76 4.90
N ALA A 56 14.16 13.29 3.65
CA ALA A 56 14.70 12.01 3.24
C ALA A 56 16.23 12.06 3.20
N LEU A 57 16.88 11.41 4.16
CA LEU A 57 18.35 11.34 4.23
C LEU A 57 18.94 10.44 3.14
N THR A 58 20.08 10.85 2.61
CA THR A 58 20.87 10.12 1.61
C THR A 58 22.12 9.50 2.23
N THR A 59 22.81 8.63 1.49
CA THR A 59 24.03 7.96 2.00
C THR A 59 25.14 8.98 2.32
N SER A 60 25.19 10.12 1.63
CA SER A 60 26.14 11.19 1.96
C SER A 60 25.86 11.87 3.30
N ASP A 61 24.61 11.83 3.78
CA ASP A 61 24.21 12.47 5.05
C ASP A 61 24.48 11.58 6.27
N GLN A 62 24.85 10.31 6.06
CA GLN A 62 24.97 9.30 7.11
C GLN A 62 26.03 9.65 8.15
N ALA A 63 27.18 10.19 7.72
CA ALA A 63 28.27 10.56 8.64
C ALA A 63 27.86 11.64 9.66
N GLY A 64 26.96 12.56 9.26
CA GLY A 64 26.43 13.59 10.14
C GLY A 64 25.19 13.18 10.95
N ASN A 65 24.60 12.02 10.65
CA ASN A 65 23.33 11.55 11.21
C ASN A 65 23.41 10.08 11.66
N PRO A 66 24.32 9.72 12.60
CA PRO A 66 24.50 8.34 13.02
C PRO A 66 23.22 7.76 13.62
N GLY A 67 22.90 6.50 13.25
CA GLY A 67 21.72 5.79 13.74
C GLY A 67 20.38 6.28 13.19
N ARG A 68 20.38 7.21 12.22
CA ARG A 68 19.15 7.67 11.56
C ARG A 68 18.83 6.83 10.33
N PHE A 69 17.53 6.72 10.03
CA PHE A 69 17.04 6.05 8.84
C PHE A 69 17.52 6.76 7.56
N ILE A 70 18.13 6.01 6.65
CA ILE A 70 18.61 6.49 5.35
C ILE A 70 17.60 6.10 4.27
N ALA A 71 16.85 7.08 3.77
CA ALA A 71 15.78 6.87 2.81
C ALA A 71 16.29 6.35 1.46
N GLN A 72 17.50 6.75 1.06
CA GLN A 72 18.13 6.27 -0.17
C GLN A 72 18.31 4.74 -0.16
N VAL A 73 18.89 4.18 0.91
CA VAL A 73 19.13 2.73 1.05
C VAL A 73 17.80 1.95 1.01
N ALA A 74 16.78 2.45 1.72
CA ALA A 74 15.45 1.83 1.69
C ALA A 74 14.83 1.84 0.28
N LYS A 75 14.98 2.96 -0.45
CA LYS A 75 14.52 3.08 -1.83
C LYS A 75 15.28 2.13 -2.76
N GLU A 76 16.59 2.00 -2.61
CA GLU A 76 17.42 1.08 -3.40
C GLU A 76 17.00 -0.38 -3.16
N ASN A 77 16.79 -0.79 -1.90
CA ASN A 77 16.28 -2.12 -1.57
C ASN A 77 14.90 -2.38 -2.19
N LEU A 78 14.00 -1.39 -2.12
CA LEU A 78 12.67 -1.48 -2.73
C LEU A 78 12.75 -1.61 -4.26
N VAL A 79 13.61 -0.82 -4.91
CA VAL A 79 13.83 -0.90 -6.36
C VAL A 79 14.35 -2.28 -6.74
N THR A 80 15.33 -2.81 -6.01
CA THR A 80 15.85 -4.16 -6.23
C THR A 80 14.77 -5.23 -6.10
N LEU A 81 13.92 -5.16 -5.07
CA LEU A 81 12.80 -6.10 -4.91
C LEU A 81 11.75 -5.98 -6.02
N THR A 82 11.52 -4.76 -6.51
CA THR A 82 10.41 -4.46 -7.44
C THR A 82 10.77 -4.62 -8.92
N SER A 83 12.05 -4.48 -9.28
CA SER A 83 12.52 -4.53 -10.67
C SER A 83 12.67 -5.94 -11.25
N ASN A 84 12.62 -6.98 -10.42
CA ASN A 84 12.89 -8.38 -10.80
C ASN A 84 11.67 -9.16 -11.34
N GLY A 85 10.62 -8.44 -11.78
CA GLY A 85 9.43 -9.02 -12.41
C GLY A 85 8.29 -9.38 -11.45
N PRO A 86 7.26 -10.12 -11.93
CA PRO A 86 6.09 -10.47 -11.13
C PRO A 86 6.43 -11.33 -9.91
N ARG A 87 5.96 -10.92 -8.73
CA ARG A 87 6.12 -11.66 -7.45
C ARG A 87 4.85 -12.43 -7.08
N VAL A 88 4.37 -13.24 -8.01
CA VAL A 88 3.25 -14.15 -7.75
C VAL A 88 3.74 -15.31 -6.89
N GLY A 89 2.91 -15.78 -5.96
CA GLY A 89 3.22 -16.95 -5.13
C GLY A 89 3.53 -18.18 -5.99
N GLY A 90 4.57 -18.93 -5.62
CA GLY A 90 5.07 -20.07 -6.40
C GLY A 90 6.00 -19.70 -7.57
N GLY A 91 6.16 -18.42 -7.90
CA GLY A 91 7.09 -17.96 -8.93
C GLY A 91 8.53 -17.83 -8.41
N GLN A 92 9.53 -18.06 -9.27
CA GLN A 92 10.95 -18.02 -8.90
C GLN A 92 11.39 -16.68 -8.29
N THR A 93 10.84 -15.55 -8.79
CA THR A 93 11.13 -14.22 -8.24
C THR A 93 10.67 -14.09 -6.78
N ASN A 94 9.51 -14.64 -6.43
CA ASN A 94 8.99 -14.62 -5.06
C ASN A 94 9.70 -15.65 -4.18
N GLU A 95 9.74 -16.92 -4.62
CA GLU A 95 10.15 -18.05 -3.77
C GLU A 95 11.66 -18.17 -3.60
N VAL A 96 12.45 -17.67 -4.55
CA VAL A 96 13.92 -17.83 -4.53
C VAL A 96 14.59 -16.48 -4.41
N PHE A 97 14.37 -15.57 -5.38
CA PHE A 97 15.08 -14.29 -5.39
C PHE A 97 14.75 -13.44 -4.17
N THR A 98 13.46 -13.26 -3.86
CA THR A 98 13.02 -12.37 -2.76
C THR A 98 13.47 -12.93 -1.41
N VAL A 99 13.30 -14.23 -1.16
CA VAL A 99 13.74 -14.89 0.08
C VAL A 99 15.26 -14.76 0.26
N ASN A 100 16.04 -15.05 -0.79
CA ASN A 100 17.50 -14.93 -0.73
C ASN A 100 17.95 -13.49 -0.53
N PHE A 101 17.30 -12.53 -1.18
CA PHE A 101 17.61 -11.11 -1.03
C PHE A 101 17.33 -10.63 0.40
N LEU A 102 16.18 -10.98 0.98
CA LEU A 102 15.85 -10.61 2.35
C LEU A 102 16.81 -11.25 3.35
N ARG A 103 17.08 -12.54 3.19
CA ARG A 103 18.03 -13.28 4.03
C ARG A 103 19.42 -12.64 4.01
N SER A 104 19.99 -12.43 2.82
CA SER A 104 21.35 -11.87 2.71
C SER A 104 21.43 -10.44 3.21
N THR A 105 20.40 -9.63 2.96
CA THR A 105 20.32 -8.25 3.48
C THR A 105 20.33 -8.25 5.01
N ILE A 106 19.56 -9.15 5.64
CA ILE A 106 19.51 -9.25 7.10
C ILE A 106 20.83 -9.83 7.66
N GLU A 107 21.43 -10.82 7.00
CA GLU A 107 22.74 -11.36 7.39
C GLU A 107 23.82 -10.26 7.40
N ASN A 108 23.83 -9.38 6.40
CA ASN A 108 24.75 -8.24 6.36
C ASN A 108 24.47 -7.24 7.49
N ILE A 109 23.19 -6.94 7.78
CA ILE A 109 22.81 -6.08 8.91
C ILE A 109 23.29 -6.68 10.24
N ILE A 110 23.13 -7.99 10.43
CA ILE A 110 23.59 -8.69 11.64
C ILE A 110 25.13 -8.66 11.75
N ALA A 111 25.84 -8.79 10.63
CA ALA A 111 27.30 -8.74 10.60
C ALA A 111 27.88 -7.37 11.00
N GLU A 112 27.18 -6.29 10.67
CA GLU A 112 27.55 -4.92 11.02
C GLU A 112 26.97 -4.44 12.35
N ALA A 113 26.07 -5.22 12.96
CA ALA A 113 25.42 -4.85 14.21
C ALA A 113 26.39 -4.86 15.40
N ASN A 114 26.04 -4.09 16.44
CA ASN A 114 26.83 -4.06 17.67
C ASN A 114 26.87 -5.48 18.31
N PRO A 115 28.05 -6.02 18.65
CA PRO A 115 28.22 -7.36 19.23
C PRO A 115 27.44 -7.64 20.52
N ALA A 116 26.96 -6.59 21.20
CA ALA A 116 26.07 -6.70 22.36
C ALA A 116 24.73 -7.37 22.01
N HIS A 117 24.20 -7.10 20.81
CA HIS A 117 22.98 -7.73 20.30
C HIS A 117 23.27 -9.14 19.79
N LYS A 118 22.30 -10.03 19.96
CA LYS A 118 22.37 -11.40 19.44
C LYS A 118 21.12 -11.67 18.64
N PHE A 119 21.34 -12.03 17.38
CA PHE A 119 20.27 -12.22 16.43
C PHE A 119 20.15 -13.70 16.06
N GLU A 120 18.91 -14.14 15.89
CA GLU A 120 18.56 -15.39 15.24
C GLU A 120 17.84 -15.08 13.95
N LEU A 121 18.27 -15.70 12.85
CA LEU A 121 17.66 -15.56 11.53
C LEU A 121 17.16 -16.93 11.08
N GLU A 122 15.86 -17.04 10.89
CA GLU A 122 15.21 -18.28 10.47
C GLU A 122 14.39 -18.04 9.20
N VAL A 123 14.41 -19.00 8.28
CA VAL A 123 13.46 -19.05 7.16
C VAL A 123 12.48 -20.18 7.42
N GLN A 124 11.25 -19.82 7.78
CA GLN A 124 10.19 -20.77 8.09
C GLN A 124 9.36 -21.06 6.85
N GLN A 125 8.97 -22.32 6.67
CA GLN A 125 8.05 -22.73 5.61
C GLN A 125 6.73 -23.21 6.19
N GLN A 126 5.64 -22.50 5.87
CA GLN A 126 4.33 -22.73 6.43
C GLN A 126 3.34 -23.26 5.39
N ARG A 127 2.30 -23.91 5.89
CA ARG A 127 1.16 -24.41 5.12
C ARG A 127 -0.12 -24.08 5.89
N GLY A 128 -1.17 -23.76 5.18
CA GLY A 128 -2.45 -23.43 5.80
C GLY A 128 -3.59 -23.46 4.80
N SER A 129 -4.80 -23.41 5.32
CA SER A 129 -6.00 -23.21 4.52
C SER A 129 -6.93 -22.25 5.21
N MET A 130 -7.66 -21.48 4.42
CA MET A 130 -8.68 -20.55 4.86
C MET A 130 -9.97 -20.88 4.11
N LEU A 131 -11.02 -21.17 4.85
CA LEU A 131 -12.36 -21.32 4.32
C LEU A 131 -13.02 -19.94 4.23
N PHE A 132 -13.48 -19.60 3.03
CA PHE A 132 -14.38 -18.48 2.79
C PHE A 132 -15.81 -19.03 2.65
N ASP A 133 -16.60 -18.89 3.71
CA ASP A 133 -17.96 -19.42 3.79
C ASP A 133 -18.98 -18.49 3.13
N TYR A 134 -18.93 -18.36 1.80
CA TYR A 134 -19.93 -17.61 1.05
C TYR A 134 -21.23 -18.43 0.92
N ILE A 135 -22.37 -17.76 1.14
CA ILE A 135 -23.71 -18.37 1.20
C ILE A 135 -24.04 -19.30 0.02
N SER A 136 -23.57 -18.99 -1.19
CA SER A 136 -23.89 -19.78 -2.40
C SER A 136 -22.70 -20.56 -2.97
N TYR A 137 -21.47 -20.19 -2.60
CA TYR A 137 -20.25 -20.75 -3.20
C TYR A 137 -19.12 -20.74 -2.16
N PRO A 138 -19.15 -21.61 -1.15
CA PRO A 138 -18.05 -21.71 -0.21
C PRO A 138 -16.76 -22.07 -0.96
N MET A 139 -15.68 -21.37 -0.66
CA MET A 139 -14.38 -21.56 -1.30
C MET A 139 -13.31 -21.79 -0.24
N THR A 140 -12.52 -22.85 -0.37
CA THR A 140 -11.33 -23.05 0.48
C THR A 140 -10.10 -22.63 -0.30
N SER A 141 -9.39 -21.63 0.20
CA SER A 141 -8.05 -21.31 -0.29
C SER A 141 -7.03 -22.08 0.53
N ALA A 142 -6.23 -22.91 -0.12
CA ALA A 142 -5.10 -23.60 0.51
C ALA A 142 -3.80 -22.98 0.01
N TYR A 143 -2.88 -22.72 0.92
CA TYR A 143 -1.55 -22.22 0.63
C TYR A 143 -0.53 -23.20 1.19
N GLN A 144 0.47 -23.51 0.38
CA GLN A 144 1.55 -24.41 0.75
C GLN A 144 2.87 -23.79 0.35
N GLY A 145 3.84 -23.88 1.25
CA GLY A 145 5.20 -23.44 0.97
C GLY A 145 5.40 -21.94 1.13
N VAL A 146 4.54 -21.26 1.90
CA VAL A 146 4.72 -19.85 2.24
C VAL A 146 6.01 -19.72 3.07
N GLN A 147 6.95 -18.92 2.59
CA GLN A 147 8.23 -18.71 3.25
C GLN A 147 8.24 -17.39 4.03
N ASN A 148 8.54 -17.46 5.32
CA ASN A 148 8.71 -16.29 6.17
C ASN A 148 10.20 -16.16 6.54
N VAL A 149 10.79 -14.99 6.33
CA VAL A 149 12.15 -14.66 6.79
C VAL A 149 12.03 -13.91 8.12
N LEU A 150 12.36 -14.57 9.22
CA LEU A 150 12.21 -14.06 10.58
C LEU A 150 13.58 -13.70 11.17
N ALA A 151 13.70 -12.50 11.74
CA ALA A 151 14.86 -12.08 12.49
C ALA A 151 14.44 -11.61 13.89
N GLU A 152 15.06 -12.18 14.92
CA GLU A 152 14.77 -11.86 16.32
C GLU A 152 16.05 -11.45 17.05
N ASP A 153 16.01 -10.34 17.81
CA ASP A 153 17.04 -10.00 18.81
C ASP A 153 16.64 -10.57 20.17
N TYR A 154 17.43 -11.50 20.68
CA TYR A 154 17.18 -12.17 21.96
C TYR A 154 18.17 -11.76 23.06
N SER A 155 18.89 -10.64 22.88
CA SER A 155 19.85 -10.10 23.85
C SER A 155 19.29 -10.00 25.28
N TRP A 156 18.02 -9.63 25.43
CA TRP A 156 17.31 -9.49 26.71
C TRP A 156 17.11 -10.81 27.49
N GLN A 157 17.17 -11.97 26.85
CA GLN A 157 17.01 -13.27 27.54
C GLN A 157 18.25 -13.65 28.38
N ARG A 158 19.43 -13.10 28.05
CA ARG A 158 20.69 -13.34 28.78
C ARG A 158 20.74 -12.62 30.13
N ASP A 159 20.16 -11.43 30.20
CA ASP A 159 20.17 -10.61 31.43
C ASP A 159 19.32 -11.24 32.55
N ARG A 160 18.28 -11.99 32.19
CA ARG A 160 17.43 -12.70 33.17
C ARG A 160 18.04 -13.99 33.72
N SER A 161 18.99 -14.61 33.03
CA SER A 161 19.63 -15.83 33.52
C SER A 161 20.75 -15.56 34.54
N HIS A 162 21.23 -14.31 34.64
CA HIS A 162 22.28 -13.89 35.57
C HIS A 162 21.75 -13.20 36.84
N SER A 163 20.43 -12.95 36.96
CA SER A 163 19.83 -12.27 38.13
C SER A 163 19.21 -13.23 39.16
N THR A 164 19.37 -14.54 39.00
CA THR A 164 18.77 -15.59 39.84
C THR A 164 19.77 -16.39 40.69
N THR A 165 20.99 -15.88 40.85
CA THR A 165 22.01 -16.42 41.77
C THR A 165 22.31 -15.47 42.90
#